data_AF-A0A444TYM7-F1
#
_entry.id   AF-A0A444TYM7-F1
#
_cell.length_a   1.000
_cell.length_b   1.000
_cell.length_c   1.000
_cell.angle_alpha   90.00
_cell.angle_beta   90.00
_cell.angle_gamma   90.00
#
_symmetry.space_group_name_H-M   'P 1'
#
loop_
_entity.id
_entity.type
_entity.pdbx_description
1 polymer ?
#
loop_
_entity_poly.entity_id
_entity_poly.type
_entity_poly.pdbx_seq_one_letter_code
_entity_poly.pdbx_strand_id
1 'polypeptide(L)'
;MVNKEVSLFNKIKILIPSVWQRPLPDFYGEDRVRELNICFSGVKQEYRDFKEQPELHVQQILLKLTNAVDTLAVSNAECERGFSEINDIVTPLRKRLTIEHVSSQIFISLVGPPLNSWASTKYVKKWKKRSHKEQAP
;
A
#
# COMPACT_ATOMS: atom_id res chain seq x y z
N MET A 1 -1.16 13.64 17.94
CA MET A 1 -0.76 12.61 16.97
C MET A 1 0.20 13.16 15.92
N VAL A 2 -0.10 14.32 15.32
CA VAL A 2 0.73 15.01 14.31
C VAL A 2 2.24 15.01 14.58
N ASN A 3 2.69 15.35 15.80
CA ASN A 3 4.13 15.41 16.12
C ASN A 3 4.86 14.04 16.02
N LYS A 4 4.16 12.93 16.28
CA LYS A 4 4.77 11.59 16.19
C LYS A 4 4.89 11.13 14.74
N GLU A 5 3.90 11.44 13.91
CA GLU A 5 3.90 11.12 12.48
C GLU A 5 4.97 11.91 11.73
N VAL A 6 5.07 13.22 12.00
CA VAL A 6 6.14 14.07 11.47
C VAL A 6 7.52 13.56 11.92
N SER A 7 7.64 13.12 13.17
CA SER A 7 8.88 12.52 13.67
C SER A 7 9.24 11.21 12.98
N LEU A 8 8.26 10.35 12.67
CA LEU A 8 8.49 9.07 11.99
C LEU A 8 8.86 9.31 10.52
N PHE A 9 8.13 10.17 9.83
CA PHE A 9 8.40 10.51 8.44
C PHE A 9 9.80 11.06 8.26
N ASN A 10 10.26 11.95 9.15
CA ASN A 10 11.62 12.47 9.12
C ASN A 10 12.70 11.40 9.29
N LYS A 11 12.42 10.30 9.99
CA LYS A 11 13.34 9.14 10.09
C LYS A 11 13.34 8.30 8.82
N ILE A 12 12.17 8.14 8.20
CA ILE A 12 11.98 7.28 7.02
C ILE A 12 12.42 7.94 5.71
N LYS A 13 12.45 9.28 5.61
CA LYS A 13 12.92 10.04 4.42
C LYS A 13 14.27 9.56 3.87
N ILE A 14 15.13 9.03 4.72
CA ILE A 14 16.45 8.49 4.34
C ILE A 14 16.35 7.28 3.39
N LEU A 15 15.18 6.66 3.26
CA LEU A 15 14.89 5.49 2.43
C LEU A 15 14.21 5.86 1.12
N ILE A 16 13.94 7.15 0.88
CA ILE A 16 13.22 7.64 -0.30
C ILE A 16 14.21 8.48 -1.12
N PRO A 17 14.86 7.93 -2.16
CA PRO A 17 15.89 8.64 -2.92
C PRO A 17 15.41 9.94 -3.59
N SER A 18 14.13 9.99 -3.97
CA SER A 18 13.53 11.15 -4.64
C SER A 18 13.44 12.42 -3.77
N VAL A 19 13.52 12.29 -2.44
CA VAL A 19 13.48 13.44 -1.52
C VAL A 19 14.85 13.91 -1.07
N TRP A 20 15.93 13.25 -1.52
CA TRP A 20 17.30 13.58 -1.12
C TRP A 20 17.80 14.86 -1.79
N GLN A 21 18.35 15.78 -1.01
CA GLN A 21 19.03 16.97 -1.53
C GLN A 21 20.52 16.66 -1.70
N ARG A 22 20.99 16.61 -2.95
CA ARG A 22 22.42 16.36 -3.24
C ARG A 22 23.22 17.67 -3.19
N PRO A 23 24.50 17.64 -2.76
CA PRO A 23 25.30 16.46 -2.38
C PRO A 23 24.99 15.95 -0.97
N LEU A 24 25.09 14.63 -0.78
CA LEU A 24 24.79 13.97 0.49
C LEU A 24 26.06 13.80 1.34
N PRO A 25 26.03 14.05 2.67
CA PRO A 25 27.12 13.73 3.59
C PRO A 25 27.52 12.24 3.55
N ASP A 26 28.78 11.92 3.87
CA ASP A 26 29.30 10.54 3.86
C ASP A 26 28.44 9.58 4.69
N PHE A 27 28.09 9.99 5.92
CA PHE A 27 27.29 9.20 6.86
C PHE A 27 25.80 9.58 6.88
N TYR A 28 25.30 10.22 5.81
CA TYR A 28 23.90 10.64 5.71
C TYR A 28 22.96 9.47 6.03
N GLY A 29 22.02 9.65 6.96
CA GLY A 29 20.98 8.66 7.26
C GLY A 29 21.40 7.49 8.17
N GLU A 30 22.69 7.26 8.43
CA GLU A 30 23.13 6.11 9.26
C GLU A 30 22.58 6.15 10.69
N ASP A 31 22.55 7.32 11.32
CA ASP A 31 21.98 7.46 12.67
C ASP A 31 20.48 7.21 12.68
N ARG A 32 19.78 7.57 11.59
CA ARG A 32 18.35 7.33 11.45
C ARG A 32 18.03 5.85 11.22
N VAL A 33 18.88 5.13 10.48
CA VAL A 33 18.81 3.67 10.37
C VAL A 33 18.96 3.01 11.75
N ARG A 34 19.87 3.52 12.60
CA ARG A 34 20.01 3.05 14.00
C ARG A 34 18.77 3.35 14.83
N GLU A 35 18.22 4.57 14.71
CA GLU A 35 17.02 4.99 15.44
C GLU A 35 15.74 4.25 15.03
N LEU A 36 15.66 3.76 13.80
CA LEU A 36 14.58 2.89 13.33
C LEU A 36 14.69 1.47 13.89
N ASN A 37 15.72 1.20 14.72
CA ASN A 37 16.01 -0.09 15.34
C ASN A 37 16.10 -1.25 14.34
N ILE A 38 16.57 -0.95 13.12
CA ILE A 38 16.83 -1.95 12.08
C ILE A 38 18.18 -2.59 12.40
N CYS A 39 18.22 -3.36 13.49
CA CYS A 39 19.44 -3.91 14.05
C CYS A 39 19.68 -5.32 13.49
N PHE A 40 19.98 -5.42 12.20
CA PHE A 40 20.50 -6.65 11.60
C PHE A 40 21.99 -6.45 11.25
N SER A 41 22.79 -7.50 11.43
CA SER A 41 24.17 -7.53 10.95
C SER A 41 24.17 -7.27 9.43
N GLY A 42 24.87 -6.24 8.96
CA GLY A 42 25.01 -5.93 7.53
C GLY A 42 24.21 -4.74 7.02
N VAL A 43 23.18 -4.26 7.75
CA VAL A 43 22.29 -3.16 7.28
C VAL A 43 23.05 -1.86 7.02
N LYS A 44 24.09 -1.57 7.80
CA LYS A 44 24.92 -0.38 7.58
C LYS A 44 25.63 -0.42 6.22
N GLN A 45 26.16 -1.59 5.85
CA GLN A 45 26.83 -1.76 4.56
C GLN A 45 25.81 -1.71 3.42
N GLU A 46 24.70 -2.43 3.59
CA GLU A 46 23.58 -2.44 2.63
C GLU A 46 23.00 -1.04 2.39
N TYR A 47 22.93 -0.21 3.44
CA TYR A 47 22.47 1.18 3.32
C TYR A 47 23.48 2.08 2.62
N ARG A 48 24.78 1.88 2.83
CA ARG A 48 25.83 2.57 2.06
C ARG A 48 25.75 2.20 0.59
N ASP A 49 25.61 0.92 0.28
CA ASP A 49 25.47 0.43 -1.08
C ASP A 49 24.21 1.03 -1.75
N PHE A 50 23.09 1.08 -1.03
CA PHE A 50 21.84 1.72 -1.47
C PHE A 50 21.98 3.24 -1.72
N LYS A 51 22.70 3.95 -0.85
CA LYS A 51 22.95 5.40 -1.01
C LYS A 51 23.75 5.69 -2.28
N GLU A 52 24.77 4.88 -2.56
CA GLU A 52 25.62 5.02 -3.75
C GLU A 52 24.86 4.65 -5.02
N GLN A 53 24.02 3.60 -4.97
CA GLN A 53 23.31 3.08 -6.14
C GLN A 53 21.82 2.82 -5.81
N PRO A 54 20.99 3.87 -5.69
CA PRO A 54 19.58 3.72 -5.32
C PRO A 54 18.73 3.00 -6.37
N GLU A 55 19.20 2.99 -7.63
CA GLU A 55 18.55 2.34 -8.77
C GLU A 55 18.85 0.81 -8.83
N LEU A 56 19.92 0.37 -8.16
CA LEU A 56 20.35 -1.03 -8.16
C LEU A 56 19.74 -1.74 -6.95
N HIS A 57 19.10 -2.87 -7.24
CA HIS A 57 18.27 -3.65 -6.33
C HIS A 57 18.79 -3.66 -4.89
N VAL A 58 18.00 -3.04 -4.02
CA VAL A 58 18.13 -3.08 -2.57
C VAL A 58 18.21 -4.55 -2.12
N GLN A 59 19.22 -4.91 -1.32
CA GLN A 59 19.32 -6.28 -0.82
C GLN A 59 18.14 -6.62 0.13
N GLN A 60 18.04 -7.88 0.55
CA GLN A 60 16.80 -8.43 1.12
C GLN A 60 16.29 -7.73 2.39
N ILE A 61 17.15 -7.03 3.15
CA ILE A 61 16.76 -6.46 4.45
C ILE A 61 16.20 -5.06 4.26
N LEU A 62 16.90 -4.19 3.53
CA LEU A 62 16.40 -2.86 3.20
C LEU A 62 15.19 -2.94 2.27
N LEU A 63 15.09 -3.95 1.39
CA LEU A 63 13.92 -4.12 0.52
C LEU A 63 12.63 -4.31 1.31
N LYS A 64 12.66 -5.13 2.37
CA LYS A 64 11.49 -5.33 3.25
C LYS A 64 11.08 -4.03 3.93
N LEU A 65 12.05 -3.24 4.32
CA LEU A 65 11.82 -1.96 4.99
C LEU A 65 11.27 -0.92 4.01
N THR A 66 11.86 -0.78 2.82
CA THR A 66 11.36 0.11 1.77
C THR A 66 9.95 -0.27 1.37
N ASN A 67 9.65 -1.57 1.18
CA ASN A 67 8.28 -2.02 0.93
C ASN A 67 7.32 -1.65 2.06
N ALA A 68 7.74 -1.77 3.33
CA ALA A 68 6.91 -1.35 4.46
C ALA A 68 6.69 0.17 4.47
N VAL A 69 7.70 0.95 4.11
CA VAL A 69 7.60 2.41 3.95
C VAL A 69 6.62 2.76 2.83
N ASP A 70 6.65 2.06 1.70
CA ASP A 70 5.75 2.29 0.57
C ASP A 70 4.29 1.96 0.92
N THR A 71 4.04 1.16 1.96
CA THR A 71 2.67 0.93 2.47
C THR A 71 2.16 2.00 3.43
N LEU A 72 3.02 2.92 3.89
CA LEU A 72 2.57 4.03 4.73
C LEU A 72 1.81 5.02 3.85
N ALA A 73 0.52 5.18 4.13
CA ALA A 73 -0.33 6.13 3.43
C ALA A 73 0.30 7.53 3.43
N VAL A 74 0.54 8.07 2.23
CA VAL A 74 1.29 9.32 2.03
C VAL A 74 0.51 10.52 2.57
N SER A 75 -0.83 10.46 2.60
CA SER A 75 -1.65 11.45 3.29
C SER A 75 -3.09 10.98 3.57
N ASN A 76 -3.75 11.65 4.51
CA ASN A 76 -5.19 11.49 4.75
C ASN A 76 -6.04 11.86 3.53
N ALA A 77 -5.54 12.69 2.61
CA ALA A 77 -6.29 13.14 1.44
C ALA A 77 -6.56 11.98 0.45
N GLU A 78 -5.66 11.01 0.33
CA GLU A 78 -5.92 9.81 -0.49
C GLU A 78 -7.00 8.93 0.13
N CYS A 79 -7.01 8.80 1.47
CA CYS A 79 -8.08 8.11 2.18
C CYS A 79 -9.42 8.84 2.01
N GLU A 80 -9.45 10.16 2.16
CA GLU A 80 -10.65 11.00 1.99
C GLU A 80 -11.22 10.91 0.57
N ARG A 81 -10.36 10.83 -0.45
CA ARG A 81 -10.78 10.59 -1.83
C ARG A 81 -11.47 9.25 -1.98
N GLY A 82 -10.88 8.17 -1.44
CA GLY A 82 -11.50 6.84 -1.44
C GLY A 82 -12.86 6.84 -0.73
N PHE A 83 -12.97 7.56 0.39
CA PHE A 83 -14.26 7.73 1.09
C PHE A 83 -15.28 8.54 0.31
N SER A 84 -14.84 9.54 -0.45
CA SER A 84 -15.70 10.34 -1.30
C SER A 84 -16.28 9.52 -2.46
N GLU A 85 -15.46 8.66 -3.08
CA GLU A 85 -15.92 7.74 -4.15
C GLU A 85 -16.97 6.74 -3.65
N ILE A 86 -16.95 6.40 -2.36
CA ILE A 86 -17.97 5.53 -1.74
C ILE A 86 -19.30 6.27 -1.55
N ASN A 87 -19.28 7.58 -1.32
CA ASN A 87 -20.52 8.36 -1.19
C ASN A 87 -21.35 8.31 -2.49
N ASP A 88 -20.71 8.18 -3.65
CA ASP A 88 -21.39 7.98 -4.93
C ASP A 88 -22.05 6.60 -5.05
N ILE A 89 -21.53 5.60 -4.32
CA ILE A 89 -22.07 4.23 -4.29
C ILE A 89 -23.18 4.10 -3.24
N VAL A 90 -23.03 4.77 -2.10
CA VAL A 90 -23.97 4.80 -0.97
C VAL A 90 -24.98 5.93 -1.19
N THR A 91 -25.83 5.77 -2.21
CA THR A 91 -26.91 6.72 -2.47
C THR A 91 -28.16 6.41 -1.64
N PRO A 92 -29.02 7.40 -1.36
CA PRO A 92 -30.31 7.20 -0.71
C PRO A 92 -31.26 6.26 -1.48
N LEU A 93 -30.98 5.94 -2.75
CA LEU A 93 -31.74 4.96 -3.55
C LEU A 93 -31.32 3.52 -3.25
N ARG A 94 -30.08 3.31 -2.78
CA ARG A 94 -29.53 2.00 -2.40
C ARG A 94 -29.62 1.77 -0.89
N LYS A 95 -30.78 2.03 -0.28
CA LYS A 95 -31.06 1.95 1.18
C LYS A 95 -30.79 0.59 1.86
N ARG A 96 -30.26 -0.40 1.16
CA ARG A 96 -30.03 -1.77 1.65
C ARG A 96 -28.55 -2.11 1.86
N LEU A 97 -27.63 -1.21 1.51
CA LEU A 97 -26.20 -1.40 1.80
C LEU A 97 -25.95 -1.16 3.29
N THR A 98 -25.65 -2.24 4.01
CA THR A 98 -25.17 -2.14 5.40
C THR A 98 -23.70 -1.74 5.42
N ILE A 99 -23.19 -1.32 6.59
CA ILE A 99 -21.77 -1.01 6.80
C ILE A 99 -20.86 -2.18 6.38
N GLU A 100 -21.27 -3.42 6.66
CA GLU A 100 -20.51 -4.62 6.27
C GLU A 100 -20.38 -4.77 4.75
N HIS A 101 -21.46 -4.48 4.01
CA HIS A 101 -21.44 -4.50 2.55
C HIS A 101 -20.53 -3.41 1.99
N VAL A 102 -20.60 -2.20 2.56
CA VAL A 102 -19.74 -1.08 2.16
C VAL A 102 -18.27 -1.41 2.43
N SER A 103 -17.95 -1.90 3.63
CA SER A 103 -16.60 -2.34 3.99
C SER A 103 -16.05 -3.41 3.04
N SER A 104 -16.87 -4.42 2.72
CA SER A 104 -16.50 -5.46 1.77
C SER A 104 -16.24 -4.90 0.36
N GLN A 105 -17.03 -3.91 -0.07
CA GLN A 105 -16.84 -3.26 -1.37
C GLN A 105 -15.52 -2.48 -1.42
N ILE A 106 -15.19 -1.73 -0.37
CA ILE A 106 -13.91 -1.01 -0.25
C ILE A 106 -12.75 -1.98 -0.35
N PHE A 107 -12.84 -3.10 0.38
CA PHE A 107 -11.81 -4.12 0.37
C PHE A 107 -11.62 -4.70 -1.03
N ILE A 108 -12.71 -5.03 -1.73
CA ILE A 108 -12.65 -5.53 -3.11
C ILE A 108 -12.08 -4.48 -4.06
N SER A 109 -12.40 -3.20 -3.91
CA SER A 109 -11.84 -2.15 -4.78
C SER A 109 -10.35 -1.92 -4.55
N LEU A 110 -9.87 -2.05 -3.31
CA LEU A 110 -8.46 -1.83 -2.95
C LEU A 110 -7.57 -3.03 -3.23
N VAL A 111 -8.06 -4.24 -2.93
CA VAL A 111 -7.25 -5.48 -2.96
C VAL A 111 -7.64 -6.39 -4.13
N GLY A 112 -8.78 -6.13 -4.76
CA GLY A 112 -9.27 -6.94 -5.87
C GLY A 112 -8.41 -6.82 -7.12
N PRO A 113 -8.43 -7.84 -7.99
CA PRO A 113 -7.77 -7.77 -9.27
C PRO A 113 -8.39 -6.65 -10.12
N PRO A 114 -7.59 -5.96 -10.96
CA PRO A 114 -8.10 -4.97 -11.91
C PRO A 114 -9.30 -5.52 -12.71
N LEU A 115 -10.35 -4.73 -12.91
CA LEU A 115 -11.58 -5.18 -13.56
C LEU A 115 -11.35 -5.80 -14.95
N ASN A 116 -10.35 -5.31 -15.68
CA ASN A 116 -9.93 -5.83 -16.98
C ASN A 116 -9.27 -7.23 -16.90
N SER A 117 -8.70 -7.58 -15.76
CA SER A 117 -8.12 -8.91 -15.48
C SER A 117 -9.13 -9.88 -14.86
N TRP A 118 -10.26 -9.37 -14.34
CA TRP A 118 -11.30 -10.19 -13.74
C TRP A 118 -12.23 -10.81 -14.80
N ALA A 119 -12.03 -12.10 -15.07
CA ALA A 119 -12.85 -12.86 -16.02
C ALA A 119 -14.21 -13.29 -15.44
N SER A 120 -15.07 -12.32 -15.10
CA SER A 120 -16.40 -12.53 -14.49
C SER A 120 -17.31 -13.46 -15.31
N THR A 121 -17.18 -13.42 -16.64
CA THR A 121 -17.97 -14.20 -17.59
C THR A 121 -17.93 -15.71 -17.32
N LYS A 122 -16.80 -16.24 -16.82
CA LYS A 122 -16.66 -17.67 -16.51
C LYS A 122 -17.57 -18.07 -15.33
N TYR A 123 -17.63 -17.21 -14.31
CA TYR A 123 -18.44 -17.44 -13.10
C TYR A 123 -19.93 -17.27 -13.38
N VAL A 124 -20.31 -16.21 -14.13
CA VAL A 124 -21.72 -15.97 -14.50
C VAL A 124 -22.28 -17.13 -15.35
N LYS A 125 -21.50 -17.63 -16.33
CA LYS A 125 -21.87 -18.80 -17.12
C LYS A 125 -22.05 -20.05 -16.27
N LYS A 126 -21.18 -20.26 -15.28
CA LYS A 126 -21.25 -21.40 -14.34
C LYS A 126 -22.47 -21.30 -13.42
N TRP A 127 -22.77 -20.10 -12.90
CA TRP A 127 -23.95 -19.84 -12.08
C TRP A 127 -25.24 -20.08 -12.87
N LYS A 128 -25.37 -19.51 -14.08
CA LYS A 128 -26.52 -19.72 -14.95
C LYS A 128 -26.75 -21.21 -15.25
N LYS A 129 -25.68 -21.97 -15.54
CA LYS A 129 -25.77 -23.42 -15.75
C LYS A 129 -26.23 -24.19 -14.50
N ARG A 130 -25.86 -23.77 -13.29
CA ARG A 130 -26.32 -24.40 -12.04
C ARG A 130 -27.77 -24.07 -11.73
N SER A 131 -28.17 -22.81 -11.89
CA SER A 131 -29.55 -22.38 -11.69
C SER A 131 -30.53 -23.11 -12.63
N HIS A 132 -30.12 -23.41 -13.87
CA HIS A 132 -30.93 -24.25 -14.77
C HIS A 132 -30.95 -25.74 -14.40
N LYS A 133 -29.95 -26.26 -13.67
CA LYS A 133 -29.95 -27.64 -13.18
C LYS A 133 -30.80 -27.83 -11.93
N GLU A 134 -30.89 -26.83 -11.05
CA GLU A 134 -31.77 -26.84 -9.87
C GLU A 134 -33.26 -26.61 -10.19
N GLN A 135 -33.57 -26.13 -11.41
CA GLN A 135 -34.95 -25.91 -11.89
C GLN A 135 -35.43 -26.99 -12.88
N ALA A 136 -34.63 -28.01 -13.15
CA ALA A 136 -35.08 -29.19 -13.90
C ALA A 136 -35.74 -30.17 -12.91
N PRO A 137 -36.98 -30.62 -13.16
CA PRO A 137 -37.69 -31.55 -12.28
C PRO A 137 -37.01 -32.92 -12.19
#